data_AF-A0A3T0L3Q7-F1
#
_entry.id   AF-A0A3T0L3Q7-F1
#
_cell.length_a   1.000
_cell.length_b   1.000
_cell.length_c   1.000
_cell.angle_alpha   90.00
_cell.angle_beta   90.00
_cell.angle_gamma   90.00
#
_symmetry.space_group_name_H-M   'P 1'
#
loop_
_entity.id
_entity.type
_entity.pdbx_description
1 polymer ?
#
loop_
_entity_poly.entity_id
_entity_poly.type
_entity_poly.pdbx_seq_one_letter_code
_entity_poly.pdbx_strand_id
1 'polypeptide(L)'
;MKTIVLVKDGELADYPADILVNGEVRKSYNLEFECEKLGIKMVIGRSMPSDVIKKLRDNGIIFMKINSLEELEDLDLDITFPDEFKNRRGWKCGKKGF
;
A
#
# COMPACT_ATOMS: atom_id res chain seq x y z
N MET A 1 8.09 -1.73 -10.73
CA MET A 1 6.71 -1.36 -11.15
C MET A 1 6.21 -0.36 -10.13
N LYS A 2 5.62 0.77 -10.54
CA LYS A 2 5.16 1.76 -9.56
C LYS A 2 3.90 1.28 -8.86
N THR A 3 3.97 1.24 -7.54
CA THR A 3 2.96 0.67 -6.67
C THR A 3 2.57 1.68 -5.60
N ILE A 4 1.28 1.71 -5.27
CA ILE A 4 0.76 2.43 -4.11
C ILE A 4 0.35 1.42 -3.04
N VAL A 5 0.63 1.72 -1.78
CA VAL A 5 0.08 0.98 -0.63
C VAL A 5 -0.91 1.87 0.11
N LEU A 6 -2.11 1.35 0.38
CA LEU A 6 -3.10 2.00 1.23
C LEU A 6 -2.66 1.89 2.68
N VAL A 7 -2.43 3.03 3.30
CA VAL A 7 -1.96 3.13 4.68
C VAL A 7 -2.81 4.09 5.50
N LYS A 8 -2.93 3.81 6.78
CA LYS A 8 -3.54 4.70 7.76
C LYS A 8 -2.74 4.60 9.05
N ASP A 9 -2.36 5.75 9.60
CA ASP A 9 -1.55 5.83 10.82
C ASP A 9 -0.28 4.95 10.76
N GLY A 10 0.36 4.78 9.59
CA GLY A 10 1.56 3.96 9.45
C GLY A 10 1.32 2.44 9.36
N GLU A 11 0.09 1.99 9.14
CA GLU A 11 -0.26 0.58 8.98
C GLU A 11 -1.05 0.35 7.69
N LEU A 12 -1.07 -0.89 7.19
CA LEU A 12 -1.91 -1.30 6.07
C LEU A 12 -3.39 -1.04 6.39
N ALA A 13 -4.11 -0.43 5.44
CA ALA A 13 -5.48 -0.01 5.64
C ALA A 13 -6.45 -0.48 4.54
N ASP A 14 -7.75 -0.38 4.87
CA ASP A 14 -8.86 -0.53 3.94
C ASP A 14 -9.14 0.81 3.25
N TYR A 15 -9.62 0.78 2.01
CA TYR A 15 -10.09 1.99 1.33
C TYR A 15 -11.38 2.53 1.98
N PRO A 16 -11.52 3.85 2.20
CA PRO A 16 -10.58 4.93 1.88
C PRO A 16 -9.46 5.12 2.93
N ALA A 17 -8.24 5.35 2.45
CA ALA A 17 -7.04 5.53 3.26
C ALA A 17 -6.03 6.46 2.57
N ASP A 18 -4.98 6.85 3.30
CA ASP A 18 -3.85 7.56 2.72
C ASP A 18 -3.04 6.61 1.83
N ILE A 19 -2.23 7.18 0.94
CA ILE A 19 -1.40 6.42 0.00
C ILE A 19 0.06 6.55 0.37
N LEU A 20 0.77 5.44 0.42
CA LEU A 20 2.21 5.38 0.47
C LEU A 20 2.74 5.18 -0.95
N VAL A 21 3.54 6.14 -1.42
CA VAL A 21 4.17 6.10 -2.74
C VAL A 21 5.58 6.68 -2.65
N ASN A 22 6.58 5.98 -3.18
CA ASN A 22 7.99 6.40 -3.17
C ASN A 22 8.52 6.80 -1.77
N GLY A 23 8.07 6.16 -0.69
CA GLY A 23 8.50 6.51 0.67
C GLY A 23 7.77 7.69 1.30
N GLU A 24 6.81 8.32 0.60
CA GLU A 24 6.02 9.41 1.13
C GLU A 24 4.57 8.99 1.34
N VAL A 25 4.04 9.33 2.52
CA VAL A 25 2.61 9.20 2.79
C VAL A 25 1.91 10.47 2.33
N ARG A 26 0.89 10.33 1.48
CA ARG A 26 0.11 11.43 0.93
C ARG A 26 -1.38 11.16 1.12
N LYS A 27 -2.14 12.22 1.38
CA LYS A 27 -3.61 12.13 1.43
C LYS A 27 -4.16 11.89 0.04
N SER A 28 -4.92 10.82 -0.13
CA SER A 28 -5.61 10.52 -1.38
C SER A 28 -7.08 10.91 -1.27
N TYR A 29 -7.50 11.88 -2.09
CA TYR A 29 -8.90 12.26 -2.23
C TYR A 29 -9.58 11.54 -3.40
N ASN A 30 -8.80 11.15 -4.42
CA ASN A 30 -9.26 10.36 -5.55
C ASN A 30 -8.13 9.42 -6.02
N LEU A 31 -8.25 8.15 -5.66
CA LEU A 31 -7.23 7.14 -5.93
C LEU A 31 -6.98 6.92 -7.43
N GLU A 32 -8.02 6.99 -8.25
CA GLU A 32 -7.93 6.80 -9.72
C GLU A 32 -7.06 7.88 -10.34
N PHE A 33 -7.31 9.14 -9.98
CA PHE A 33 -6.56 10.30 -10.47
C PHE A 33 -5.10 10.27 -10.03
N GLU A 34 -4.84 9.92 -8.77
CA GLU A 34 -3.47 9.80 -8.27
C GLU A 34 -2.72 8.68 -9.00
N CYS A 35 -3.37 7.55 -9.25
CA CYS A 35 -2.77 6.43 -9.98
C CYS A 35 -2.40 6.82 -11.42
N GLU A 36 -3.31 7.51 -12.13
CA GLU A 36 -3.07 7.98 -13.50
C GLU A 36 -1.91 8.98 -13.56
N LYS A 37 -1.94 10.00 -12.69
CA LYS A 37 -0.93 11.05 -12.65
C LYS A 37 0.47 10.53 -12.31
N LEU A 38 0.55 9.55 -11.42
CA LEU A 38 1.83 8.99 -10.97
C LEU A 38 2.30 7.81 -11.84
N GLY A 39 1.46 7.34 -12.76
CA GLY A 39 1.73 6.19 -13.62
C GLY A 39 1.80 4.88 -12.84
N ILE A 40 0.91 4.73 -11.85
CA ILE A 40 0.81 3.56 -10.97
C ILE A 40 0.15 2.42 -11.73
N LYS A 41 0.70 1.22 -11.57
CA LYS A 41 0.13 0.00 -12.18
C LYS A 41 -0.45 -0.96 -11.16
N MET A 42 -0.17 -0.73 -9.88
CA MET A 42 -0.62 -1.59 -8.79
C MET A 42 -1.01 -0.78 -7.55
N VAL A 43 -2.14 -1.14 -6.96
CA VAL A 43 -2.60 -0.63 -5.66
C VAL A 43 -2.72 -1.81 -4.71
N ILE A 44 -2.19 -1.64 -3.50
CA ILE A 44 -2.15 -2.65 -2.47
C ILE A 44 -2.95 -2.17 -1.28
N GLY A 45 -3.81 -3.00 -0.72
CA GLY A 45 -4.59 -2.65 0.47
C GLY A 45 -5.21 -3.87 1.13
N ARG A 46 -5.80 -3.66 2.31
CA ARG A 46 -6.49 -4.74 3.04
C ARG A 46 -7.88 -5.03 2.48
N SER A 47 -8.60 -4.01 2.04
CA SER A 47 -9.91 -4.15 1.44
C SER A 47 -10.24 -2.91 0.60
N MET A 48 -11.10 -3.10 -0.40
CA MET A 48 -11.59 -2.02 -1.25
C MET A 48 -12.98 -2.38 -1.81
N PRO A 49 -13.89 -1.39 -1.96
CA PRO A 49 -15.18 -1.63 -2.63
C PRO A 49 -15.01 -2.15 -4.05
N SER A 50 -15.85 -3.10 -4.46
CA SER A 50 -15.79 -3.74 -5.79
C SER A 50 -15.87 -2.75 -6.95
N ASP A 51 -16.64 -1.67 -6.79
CA ASP A 51 -16.81 -0.66 -7.84
C ASP A 51 -15.53 0.15 -8.05
N VAL A 52 -14.78 0.43 -7.00
CA VAL A 52 -13.46 1.09 -7.09
C VAL A 52 -12.46 0.13 -7.73
N ILE A 53 -12.47 -1.15 -7.35
CA ILE A 53 -11.62 -2.17 -7.97
C ILE A 53 -11.90 -2.30 -9.48
N LYS A 54 -13.18 -2.27 -9.89
CA LYS A 54 -13.56 -2.29 -11.30
C LYS A 54 -13.00 -1.08 -12.04
N LYS A 55 -13.19 0.13 -11.51
CA LYS A 55 -12.64 1.36 -12.13
C LYS A 55 -11.12 1.34 -12.25
N LEU A 56 -10.41 0.89 -11.21
CA LEU A 56 -8.96 0.72 -11.28
C LEU A 56 -8.58 -0.27 -12.39
N ARG A 57 -9.27 -1.40 -12.48
CA ARG A 57 -9.04 -2.42 -13.51
C ARG A 57 -9.31 -1.89 -14.91
N ASP A 58 -10.38 -1.11 -15.10
CA ASP A 58 -10.73 -0.49 -16.38
C ASP A 58 -9.63 0.49 -16.84
N ASN A 59 -8.94 1.12 -15.88
CA ASN A 59 -7.75 1.96 -16.12
C ASN A 59 -6.43 1.17 -16.21
N GLY A 60 -6.48 -0.17 -16.23
CA GLY A 60 -5.29 -1.02 -16.31
C GLY A 60 -4.48 -1.14 -15.02
N ILE A 61 -5.06 -0.78 -13.88
CA ILE A 61 -4.43 -0.80 -12.56
C ILE A 61 -4.87 -2.07 -11.82
N ILE A 62 -3.91 -2.81 -11.29
CA ILE A 62 -4.15 -4.04 -10.53
C ILE A 62 -4.37 -3.70 -9.06
N PHE A 63 -5.46 -4.19 -8.46
CA PHE A 63 -5.62 -4.18 -7.01
C PHE A 63 -5.16 -5.52 -6.42
N MET A 64 -4.25 -5.46 -5.46
CA MET A 64 -3.75 -6.59 -4.70
C MET A 64 -4.22 -6.48 -3.25
N LYS A 65 -4.90 -7.54 -2.78
CA LYS A 65 -5.34 -7.66 -1.40
C LYS A 65 -4.26 -8.39 -0.59
N ILE A 66 -3.85 -7.80 0.51
CA ILE A 66 -2.94 -8.40 1.50
C ILE A 66 -3.48 -8.18 2.92
N ASN A 67 -3.06 -8.97 3.90
CA ASN A 67 -3.54 -8.78 5.29
C ASN A 67 -2.54 -8.02 6.17
N SER A 68 -1.24 -8.14 5.89
CA SER A 68 -0.16 -7.45 6.61
C SER A 68 0.89 -6.92 5.63
N LEU A 69 1.64 -5.89 6.06
CA LEU A 69 2.77 -5.37 5.27
C LEU A 69 3.93 -6.37 5.15
N GLU A 70 3.99 -7.38 6.03
CA GLU A 70 4.97 -8.46 5.96
C GLU A 70 4.79 -9.31 4.68
N GLU A 71 3.55 -9.45 4.18
CA GLU A 71 3.28 -10.11 2.90
C GLU A 71 3.91 -9.38 1.70
N LEU A 72 4.32 -8.10 1.88
CA LEU A 72 5.04 -7.34 0.85
C LEU A 72 6.53 -7.59 0.86
N GLU A 73 7.13 -8.08 1.96
CA GLU A 73 8.56 -8.38 2.01
C GLU A 73 8.92 -9.57 1.11
N ASP A 74 7.99 -10.50 0.93
CA ASP A 74 8.12 -11.66 0.03
C ASP A 74 7.86 -11.32 -1.44
N LEU A 75 7.33 -10.13 -1.72
CA LEU A 75 7.04 -9.65 -3.06
C LEU A 75 8.14 -8.67 -3.49
N ASP A 76 8.82 -8.95 -4.59
CA ASP A 76 9.87 -8.10 -5.17
C ASP A 76 9.25 -6.83 -5.81
N LEU A 77 8.63 -6.01 -4.98
CA LEU A 77 7.93 -4.78 -5.33
C LEU A 77 8.80 -3.59 -4.94
N ASP A 78 8.88 -2.64 -5.86
CA ASP A 78 9.65 -1.41 -5.74
C ASP A 78 8.91 -0.40 -4.84
N ILE A 79 8.81 -0.72 -3.55
CA ILE A 79 8.11 0.08 -2.53
C ILE A 79 9.14 0.55 -1.49
N THR A 80 9.41 1.85 -1.49
CA THR A 80 10.16 2.48 -0.40
C THR A 80 9.21 2.75 0.76
N PHE A 81 9.52 2.21 1.95
CA PHE A 81 8.82 2.53 3.20
C PHE A 81 9.58 3.61 3.99
N PRO A 82 8.91 4.64 4.51
CA PRO A 82 9.55 5.65 5.35
C PRO A 82 9.99 5.03 6.68
N ASP A 83 11.05 5.58 7.29
CA ASP A 83 11.67 5.03 8.50
C ASP A 83 10.72 5.02 9.73
N GLU A 84 9.63 5.80 9.69
CA GLU A 84 8.56 5.76 10.69
C GLU A 84 7.82 4.41 10.73
N PHE A 85 7.73 3.69 9.61
CA PHE A 85 7.16 2.33 9.55
C PHE A 85 8.10 1.32 10.22
N LYS A 86 9.42 1.54 10.12
CA LYS A 86 10.44 0.64 10.69
C LYS A 86 10.60 0.83 12.20
N ASN A 87 10.24 2.00 12.74
CA ASN A 87 10.46 2.38 14.14
C ASN A 87 9.29 2.07 15.09
N ARG A 88 8.16 1.54 14.59
CA ARG A 88 7.11 1.03 15.47
C ARG A 88 7.50 -0.38 15.96
N ARG A 89 7.69 -0.48 17.28
CA ARG A 89 8.08 -1.68 18.03
C ARG A 89 7.24 -2.89 17.60
N GLY A 90 7.75 -3.71 16.69
CA GLY A 90 7.07 -4.90 16.19
C GLY A 90 7.71 -5.49 14.94
N TRP A 91 8.18 -4.64 14.02
CA TRP A 91 8.68 -5.08 12.70
C TRP A 91 9.90 -6.01 12.73
N LYS A 92 10.69 -6.02 13.81
CA LYS A 92 11.90 -6.87 13.93
C LYS A 92 11.99 -7.73 15.18
N CYS A 93 10.94 -7.84 16.00
CA CYS A 93 11.01 -8.64 17.23
C CYS A 93 10.42 -10.05 17.04
N GLY A 94 10.94 -10.77 16.06
CA GLY A 94 10.85 -12.23 15.99
C GLY A 94 12.14 -12.86 16.51
N LYS A 95 12.03 -13.61 17.61
CA LYS A 95 13.02 -14.52 18.24
C LYS A 95 14.13 -13.88 19.09
N LYS A 96 13.82 -13.67 20.37
CA LYS A 96 14.73 -14.09 21.45
C LYS A 96 14.15 -15.34 22.08
N GLY A 97 14.65 -16.50 21.65
CA GLY A 97 14.51 -17.72 22.42
C GLY A 97 15.31 -17.59 23.70
N PHE A 98 14.68 -17.93 24.83
CA PHE A 98 15.27 -18.47 26.04
C PHE A 98 14.22 -19.33 26.71
#